data_AF-A0A7C3J9H4-F1
#
_entry.id   AF-A0A7C3J9H4-F1
#
_cell.length_a   1.000
_cell.length_b   1.000
_cell.length_c   1.000
_cell.angle_alpha   90.00
_cell.angle_beta   90.00
_cell.angle_gamma   90.00
#
_symmetry.space_group_name_H-M   'P 1'
#
loop_
_entity.id
_entity.type
_entity.pdbx_description
1 polymer ?
#
loop_
_entity_poly.entity_id
_entity_poly.type
_entity_poly.pdbx_seq_one_letter_code
_entity_poly.pdbx_strand_id
1 'polypeptide(L)'
;MACFQKGNMLTPAHLAKADLTLITANSTTNSANELVMGLGIALMVKKMRPQLPAALGAEIIARAKTAAPFWYRDREYCEHGPPYRLLISPRWPEGKLGLFQTKTRFYWPTNLALIQDATVELMLWCMAHPDKKVHLNFPGIGCGQLPKNEVLPLVSRLPDNVTIWEL
;
A
#
# COMPACT_ATOMS: atom_id res chain seq x y z
N MET A 1 3.77 -13.48 14.57
CA MET A 1 4.15 -12.06 14.42
C MET A 1 4.95 -11.91 13.14
N ALA A 2 4.83 -10.78 12.46
CA ALA A 2 5.51 -10.54 11.19
C ALA A 2 7.03 -10.72 11.28
N CYS A 3 7.61 -11.19 10.19
CA CYS A 3 9.05 -11.28 10.01
C CYS A 3 9.61 -9.93 9.54
N PHE A 4 10.75 -9.51 10.07
CA PHE A 4 11.43 -8.27 9.66
C PHE A 4 12.74 -8.60 8.97
N GLN A 5 12.96 -8.07 7.77
CA GLN A 5 14.16 -8.32 6.97
C GLN A 5 14.75 -7.02 6.43
N LYS A 6 16.08 -7.01 6.32
CA LYS A 6 16.83 -5.93 5.68
C LYS A 6 17.09 -6.26 4.22
N GLY A 7 16.94 -5.27 3.34
CA GLY A 7 17.26 -5.37 1.92
C GLY A 7 16.11 -5.00 0.98
N ASN A 8 16.36 -5.20 -0.32
CA ASN A 8 15.43 -4.82 -1.38
C ASN A 8 14.41 -5.94 -1.64
N MET A 9 13.14 -5.71 -1.32
CA MET A 9 12.06 -6.69 -1.57
C MET A 9 11.74 -6.89 -3.06
N LEU A 10 12.19 -6.00 -3.95
CA LEU A 10 11.92 -6.03 -5.39
C LEU A 10 12.95 -6.82 -6.20
N THR A 11 13.86 -7.57 -5.55
CA THR A 11 14.77 -8.47 -6.26
C THR A 11 14.00 -9.63 -6.90
N PRO A 12 14.45 -10.21 -8.03
CA PRO A 12 13.79 -11.37 -8.63
C PRO A 12 13.58 -12.53 -7.65
N ALA A 13 14.57 -12.80 -6.79
CA ALA A 13 14.51 -13.87 -5.79
C ALA A 13 13.45 -13.61 -4.70
N HIS A 14 13.28 -12.36 -4.25
CA HIS A 14 12.27 -12.02 -3.24
C HIS A 14 10.86 -11.99 -3.86
N LEU A 15 10.72 -11.46 -5.07
CA LEU A 15 9.44 -11.46 -5.80
C LEU A 15 8.96 -12.89 -6.11
N ALA A 16 9.87 -13.82 -6.43
CA ALA A 16 9.51 -15.22 -6.68
C ALA A 16 8.98 -15.94 -5.42
N LYS A 17 9.41 -15.52 -4.22
CA LYS A 17 9.00 -16.11 -2.94
C LYS A 17 7.70 -15.55 -2.38
N ALA A 18 7.27 -14.38 -2.85
CA ALA A 18 6.03 -13.76 -2.42
C ALA A 18 4.83 -14.27 -3.24
N ASP A 19 3.70 -14.47 -2.57
CA ASP A 19 2.39 -14.65 -3.19
C ASP A 19 1.65 -13.32 -3.36
N LEU A 20 2.00 -12.33 -2.53
CA LEU A 20 1.55 -10.95 -2.65
C LEU A 20 2.69 -10.00 -2.26
N THR A 21 3.02 -9.09 -3.17
CA THR A 21 3.95 -7.97 -2.92
C THR A 21 3.12 -6.70 -2.75
N LEU A 22 3.15 -6.12 -1.56
CA LEU A 22 2.51 -4.86 -1.23
C LEU A 22 3.54 -3.75 -1.21
N ILE A 23 3.27 -2.68 -1.95
CA ILE A 23 4.04 -1.44 -1.84
C ILE A 23 3.25 -0.37 -1.11
N THR A 24 3.94 0.44 -0.32
CA THR A 24 3.34 1.62 0.29
C THR A 24 3.01 2.67 -0.78
N ALA A 25 1.79 3.18 -0.80
CA ALA A 25 1.37 4.17 -1.79
C ALA A 25 0.41 5.23 -1.22
N ASN A 26 0.20 6.28 -2.02
CA ASN A 26 -0.81 7.31 -1.80
C ASN A 26 -2.11 6.98 -2.57
N SER A 27 -3.10 7.87 -2.56
CA SER A 27 -4.31 7.80 -3.41
C SER A 27 -4.44 8.97 -4.39
N THR A 28 -3.38 9.75 -4.62
CA THR A 28 -3.44 10.89 -5.54
C THR A 28 -3.33 10.42 -6.98
N THR A 29 -4.29 10.83 -7.81
CA THR A 29 -4.20 10.71 -9.26
C THR A 29 -3.80 12.05 -9.90
N ASN A 30 -3.09 12.00 -11.03
CA ASN A 30 -2.80 13.18 -11.84
C ASN A 30 -3.97 13.50 -12.80
N SER A 31 -3.82 14.52 -13.65
CA SER A 31 -4.82 14.90 -14.66
C SER A 31 -5.09 13.83 -15.72
N ALA A 32 -4.17 12.86 -15.89
CA ALA A 32 -4.35 11.69 -16.74
C ALA A 32 -4.97 10.50 -15.99
N ASN A 33 -5.48 10.71 -14.76
CA ASN A 33 -6.03 9.69 -13.88
C ASN A 33 -5.04 8.58 -13.48
N GLU A 34 -3.73 8.84 -13.54
CA GLU A 34 -2.69 7.90 -13.12
C GLU A 34 -2.31 8.13 -11.67
N LEU A 35 -2.04 7.05 -10.92
CA LEU A 35 -1.49 7.16 -9.57
C LEU A 35 -0.14 7.89 -9.57
N VAL A 36 0.01 8.89 -8.70
CA VAL A 36 1.27 9.62 -8.53
C VAL A 36 2.31 8.74 -7.81
N MET A 37 3.28 8.24 -8.57
CA MET A 37 4.37 7.36 -8.09
C MET A 37 5.73 8.01 -8.33
N GLY A 38 6.02 9.10 -7.61
CA GLY A 38 7.18 9.97 -7.87
C GLY A 38 8.46 9.67 -7.07
N LEU A 39 8.37 8.91 -5.97
CA LEU A 39 9.51 8.68 -5.07
C LEU A 39 9.49 7.26 -4.46
N GLY A 40 10.61 6.88 -3.86
CA GLY A 40 10.76 5.65 -3.07
C GLY A 40 10.40 4.39 -3.85
N ILE A 41 9.81 3.41 -3.15
CA ILE A 41 9.45 2.12 -3.74
C ILE A 41 8.39 2.24 -4.84
N ALA A 42 7.49 3.21 -4.74
CA ALA A 42 6.49 3.47 -5.78
C ALA A 42 7.16 3.88 -7.10
N LEU A 43 8.18 4.75 -7.06
CA LEU A 43 8.95 5.09 -8.26
C LEU A 43 9.70 3.89 -8.82
N MET A 44 10.29 3.05 -7.96
CA MET A 44 10.99 1.84 -8.39
C MET A 44 10.04 0.89 -9.14
N VAL A 45 8.85 0.64 -8.59
CA VAL A 45 7.84 -0.20 -9.26
C VAL A 45 7.33 0.45 -10.55
N LYS A 46 7.11 1.77 -10.58
CA LYS A 46 6.74 2.48 -11.83
C LYS A 46 7.80 2.30 -12.91
N LYS A 47 9.09 2.37 -12.56
CA LYS A 47 10.19 2.13 -13.52
C LYS A 47 10.20 0.69 -14.04
N MET A 48 9.87 -0.29 -13.20
CA MET A 48 9.76 -1.70 -13.60
C MET A 48 8.50 -1.99 -14.44
N ARG A 49 7.40 -1.28 -14.19
CA ARG A 49 6.09 -1.48 -14.84
C ARG A 49 5.44 -0.13 -15.20
N PRO A 50 5.84 0.50 -16.31
CA PRO A 50 5.39 1.85 -16.67
C PRO A 50 3.88 2.02 -16.89
N GLN A 51 3.16 0.94 -17.22
CA GLN A 51 1.71 0.90 -17.43
C GLN A 51 0.91 0.86 -16.13
N LEU A 52 1.55 0.53 -15.01
CA LEU A 52 0.89 0.31 -13.74
C LEU A 52 0.20 1.57 -13.15
N PRO A 53 0.76 2.79 -13.24
CA PRO A 53 0.12 3.99 -12.70
C PRO A 53 -1.30 4.22 -13.22
N ALA A 54 -1.52 4.01 -14.51
CA ALA A 54 -2.85 4.14 -15.13
C ALA A 54 -3.84 3.10 -14.58
N ALA A 55 -3.43 1.84 -14.48
CA ALA A 55 -4.27 0.77 -13.95
C ALA A 55 -4.63 0.99 -12.46
N LEU A 56 -3.67 1.41 -11.65
CA LEU A 56 -3.89 1.69 -10.23
C LEU A 56 -4.76 2.93 -10.02
N GLY A 57 -4.57 3.97 -10.82
CA GLY A 57 -5.38 5.18 -10.75
C GLY A 57 -6.85 4.90 -11.09
N ALA A 58 -7.10 4.10 -12.13
CA ALA A 58 -8.46 3.65 -12.47
C ALA A 58 -9.14 2.88 -11.32
N GLU A 59 -8.43 1.95 -10.66
CA GLU A 59 -8.96 1.19 -9.52
C GLU A 59 -9.26 2.09 -8.31
N ILE A 60 -8.37 3.04 -7.99
CA ILE A 60 -8.57 4.00 -6.90
C ILE A 60 -9.81 4.87 -7.16
N ILE A 61 -9.98 5.34 -8.40
CA ILE A 61 -11.15 6.12 -8.82
C ILE A 61 -12.42 5.26 -8.75
N ALA A 62 -12.37 4.00 -9.17
CA ALA A 62 -13.51 3.09 -9.09
C ALA A 62 -13.95 2.87 -7.64
N ARG A 63 -13.01 2.61 -6.73
CA ARG A 63 -13.28 2.48 -5.29
C ARG A 63 -13.84 3.76 -4.67
N ALA A 64 -13.35 4.92 -5.08
CA ALA A 64 -13.89 6.21 -4.61
C ALA A 64 -15.39 6.34 -4.90
N LYS A 65 -15.85 5.81 -6.04
CA LYS A 65 -17.26 5.87 -6.45
C LYS A 65 -18.15 4.91 -5.68
N THR A 66 -17.62 3.76 -5.25
CA THR A 66 -18.39 2.72 -4.53
C THR A 66 -18.36 2.92 -3.01
N ALA A 67 -17.32 3.56 -2.48
CA ALA A 67 -17.12 3.78 -1.05
C ALA A 67 -17.95 4.95 -0.46
N ALA A 68 -18.93 5.50 -1.18
CA ALA A 68 -19.67 6.68 -0.75
C ALA A 68 -21.05 6.36 -0.13
N PRO A 69 -21.18 6.36 1.20
CA PRO A 69 -22.38 6.85 1.89
C PRO A 69 -22.33 8.38 2.04
N PHE A 70 -23.48 8.98 2.35
CA PHE A 70 -23.77 10.43 2.43
C PHE A 70 -22.75 11.30 3.20
N TRP A 71 -21.97 10.76 4.14
CA TRP A 71 -20.92 11.48 4.89
C TRP A 71 -19.61 11.70 4.10
N TYR A 72 -19.50 11.14 2.90
CA TYR A 72 -18.38 11.36 1.97
C TYR A 72 -18.45 12.72 1.25
N ARG A 73 -19.47 13.53 1.54
CA ARG A 73 -19.69 14.88 0.96
C ARG A 73 -19.06 16.02 1.75
N ASP A 74 -18.42 15.76 2.89
CA ASP A 74 -17.61 16.78 3.54
C ASP A 74 -16.36 17.08 2.71
N ARG A 75 -16.20 18.35 2.32
CA ARG A 75 -15.16 18.84 1.40
C ARG A 75 -13.76 18.38 1.81
N GLU A 76 -13.51 18.24 3.11
CA GLU A 76 -12.24 17.81 3.66
C GLU A 76 -11.80 16.46 3.10
N TYR A 77 -12.69 15.47 2.96
CA TYR A 77 -12.35 14.15 2.40
C TYR A 77 -12.25 14.11 0.87
N CYS A 78 -13.08 14.89 0.16
CA CYS A 78 -12.90 15.12 -1.28
C CYS A 78 -11.55 15.77 -1.58
N GLU A 79 -11.05 16.59 -0.65
CA GLU A 79 -9.74 17.19 -0.67
C GLU A 79 -8.63 16.27 -0.18
N HIS A 80 -8.86 14.99 0.11
CA HIS A 80 -7.82 14.09 0.60
C HIS A 80 -7.58 12.91 -0.35
N GLY A 81 -8.57 12.52 -1.14
CA GLY A 81 -8.51 11.29 -1.94
C GLY A 81 -8.91 10.08 -1.09
N PRO A 82 -9.48 9.02 -1.70
CA PRO A 82 -10.18 7.99 -0.95
C PRO A 82 -9.24 7.13 -0.08
N PRO A 83 -9.62 6.81 1.17
CA PRO A 83 -8.98 5.74 1.90
C PRO A 83 -9.39 4.41 1.27
N TYR A 84 -8.53 3.81 0.45
CA TYR A 84 -8.67 2.44 -0.03
C TYR A 84 -8.05 1.40 0.92
N ARG A 85 -7.22 1.84 1.89
CA ARG A 85 -6.52 1.05 2.91
C ARG A 85 -5.61 -0.03 2.32
N LEU A 86 -6.18 -1.09 1.76
CA LEU A 86 -5.50 -2.17 1.07
C LEU A 86 -6.13 -2.40 -0.31
N LEU A 87 -5.34 -2.31 -1.36
CA LEU A 87 -5.76 -2.59 -2.73
C LEU A 87 -4.97 -3.78 -3.26
N ILE A 88 -5.64 -4.86 -3.61
CA ILE A 88 -5.02 -6.04 -4.21
C ILE A 88 -5.37 -6.04 -5.70
N SER A 89 -4.38 -6.37 -6.54
CA SER A 89 -4.60 -6.48 -7.98
C SER A 89 -5.79 -7.39 -8.28
N PRO A 90 -6.74 -6.97 -9.15
CA PRO A 90 -7.87 -7.81 -9.56
C PRO A 90 -7.44 -9.05 -10.36
N ARG A 91 -6.16 -9.10 -10.79
CA ARG A 91 -5.55 -10.27 -11.42
C ARG A 91 -4.85 -11.19 -10.42
N TRP A 92 -4.98 -10.97 -9.11
CA TRP A 92 -4.40 -11.90 -8.13
C TRP A 92 -5.13 -13.26 -8.23
N PRO A 93 -4.44 -14.40 -8.22
CA PRO A 93 -3.02 -14.60 -7.86
C PRO A 93 -1.98 -14.42 -8.97
N GLU A 94 -2.34 -14.27 -10.24
CA GLU A 94 -1.37 -14.09 -11.34
C GLU A 94 -0.62 -12.76 -11.24
N GLY A 95 -1.35 -11.70 -10.87
CA GLY A 95 -0.85 -10.37 -10.56
C GLY A 95 -0.56 -10.22 -9.07
N LYS A 96 0.64 -10.62 -8.65
CA LYS A 96 1.08 -10.61 -7.24
C LYS A 96 1.37 -9.23 -6.65
N LEU A 97 0.74 -8.15 -7.12
CA LEU A 97 0.99 -6.79 -6.63
C LEU A 97 -0.25 -6.22 -5.92
N GLY A 98 -0.03 -5.48 -4.85
CA GLY A 98 -1.04 -4.63 -4.23
C GLY A 98 -0.43 -3.36 -3.64
N LEU A 99 -1.31 -2.48 -3.16
CA LEU A 99 -0.98 -1.24 -2.49
C LEU A 99 -1.42 -1.29 -1.03
N PHE A 100 -0.49 -0.92 -0.16
CA PHE A 100 -0.73 -0.63 1.24
C PHE A 100 -0.79 0.89 1.39
N GLN A 101 -1.95 1.44 1.73
CA GLN A 101 -2.10 2.88 1.77
C GLN A 101 -1.40 3.47 2.99
N THR A 102 -0.57 4.47 2.74
CA THR A 102 0.14 5.21 3.81
C THR A 102 -0.17 6.70 3.77
N LYS A 103 -0.66 7.18 2.61
CA LYS A 103 -1.01 8.57 2.39
C LYS A 103 -2.30 8.67 1.60
N THR A 104 -3.03 9.76 1.78
CA THR A 104 -4.13 10.14 0.90
C THR A 104 -3.58 11.05 -0.22
N ARG A 105 -2.71 12.00 0.15
CA ARG A 105 -1.97 12.87 -0.78
C ARG A 105 -0.47 12.60 -0.87
N PHE A 106 0.10 12.66 -2.08
CA PHE A 106 1.53 12.40 -2.28
C PHE A 106 2.45 13.42 -1.58
N TYR A 107 2.03 14.68 -1.46
CA TYR A 107 2.82 15.77 -0.88
C TYR A 107 2.60 15.97 0.62
N TRP A 108 1.65 15.25 1.24
CA TRP A 108 1.43 15.33 2.67
C TRP A 108 2.29 14.36 3.47
N PRO A 109 2.48 14.64 4.77
CA PRO A 109 3.02 13.67 5.70
C PRO A 109 2.20 12.38 5.70
N THR A 110 2.85 11.29 6.08
CA THR A 110 2.17 10.00 6.26
C THR A 110 1.23 10.06 7.44
N ASN A 111 0.05 9.45 7.31
CA ASN A 111 -0.94 9.41 8.38
C ASN A 111 -0.84 8.08 9.13
N LEU A 112 -0.52 8.13 10.43
CA LEU A 112 -0.40 6.95 11.28
C LEU A 112 -1.72 6.16 11.40
N ALA A 113 -2.86 6.86 11.49
CA ALA A 113 -4.17 6.22 11.52
C ALA A 113 -4.48 5.48 10.21
N LEU A 114 -4.03 6.01 9.07
CA LEU A 114 -4.20 5.32 7.78
C LEU A 114 -3.33 4.05 7.69
N ILE A 115 -2.12 4.07 8.25
CA ILE A 115 -1.30 2.86 8.39
C ILE A 115 -1.99 1.85 9.31
N GLN A 116 -2.58 2.30 10.41
CA GLN A 116 -3.32 1.43 11.33
C GLN A 116 -4.49 0.75 10.61
N ASP A 117 -5.31 1.51 9.88
CA ASP A 117 -6.42 0.99 9.09
C ASP A 117 -5.96 -0.01 8.02
N ALA A 118 -4.92 0.33 7.26
CA ALA A 118 -4.36 -0.57 6.25
C ALA A 118 -3.76 -1.85 6.87
N THR A 119 -3.20 -1.75 8.08
CA THR A 119 -2.69 -2.91 8.84
C THR A 119 -3.83 -3.84 9.24
N VAL A 120 -4.97 -3.30 9.69
CA VAL A 120 -6.16 -4.10 10.02
C VAL A 120 -6.69 -4.84 8.80
N GLU A 121 -6.83 -4.15 7.66
CA GLU A 121 -7.28 -4.77 6.41
C GLU A 121 -6.32 -5.87 5.93
N LEU A 122 -5.00 -5.65 6.05
CA LEU A 122 -4.01 -6.67 5.72
C LEU A 122 -4.10 -7.88 6.66
N MET A 123 -4.32 -7.65 7.95
CA MET A 123 -4.51 -8.74 8.91
C MET A 123 -5.74 -9.57 8.55
N LEU A 124 -6.87 -8.94 8.21
CA LEU A 124 -8.08 -9.64 7.74
C LEU A 124 -7.81 -10.44 6.47
N TRP A 125 -7.07 -9.86 5.51
CA TRP A 125 -6.71 -10.57 4.29
C TRP A 125 -5.82 -11.80 4.58
N CYS A 126 -4.82 -11.67 5.44
CA CYS A 126 -3.94 -12.77 5.84
C CYS A 126 -4.68 -13.87 6.61
N MET A 127 -5.70 -13.53 7.41
CA MET A 127 -6.55 -14.53 8.08
C MET A 127 -7.37 -15.35 7.08
N ALA A 128 -7.83 -14.72 6.00
CA ALA A 128 -8.51 -15.41 4.91
C ALA A 128 -7.56 -16.22 4.01
N HIS A 129 -6.25 -15.93 4.05
CA HIS A 129 -5.22 -16.51 3.19
C HIS A 129 -3.98 -16.93 4.01
N PRO A 130 -4.13 -17.83 5.00
CA PRO A 130 -3.07 -18.13 5.96
C PRO A 130 -1.83 -18.76 5.32
N ASP A 131 -1.99 -19.43 4.17
CA ASP A 131 -0.91 -20.09 3.43
C ASP A 131 -0.11 -19.17 2.49
N LYS A 132 -0.55 -17.91 2.32
CA LYS A 132 0.06 -16.97 1.37
C LYS A 132 1.13 -16.11 1.99
N LYS A 133 2.28 -16.00 1.32
CA LYS A 133 3.40 -15.17 1.74
C LYS A 133 3.24 -13.74 1.25
N VAL A 134 3.23 -12.79 2.17
CA VAL A 134 3.12 -11.36 1.87
C VAL A 134 4.46 -10.68 2.10
N HIS A 135 4.92 -9.90 1.13
CA HIS A 135 6.03 -8.96 1.31
C HIS A 135 5.49 -7.53 1.32
N LEU A 136 5.91 -6.73 2.30
CA LEU A 136 5.54 -5.32 2.42
C LEU A 136 6.79 -4.51 2.77
N ASN A 137 7.06 -3.40 2.07
CA ASN A 137 8.11 -2.49 2.52
C ASN A 137 7.65 -1.74 3.78
N PHE A 138 8.60 -1.44 4.67
CA PHE A 138 8.32 -0.81 5.96
C PHE A 138 7.49 0.48 5.76
N PRO A 139 6.24 0.53 6.27
CA PRO A 139 5.33 1.64 6.02
C PRO A 139 5.79 2.95 6.63
N GLY A 140 5.52 4.06 5.94
CA GLY A 140 5.62 5.41 6.51
C GLY A 140 7.00 5.94 6.89
N ILE A 141 8.06 5.13 6.81
CA ILE A 141 9.44 5.57 7.05
C ILE A 141 10.10 6.09 5.76
N GLY A 142 11.29 6.69 5.86
CA GLY A 142 12.01 7.26 4.72
C GLY A 142 11.27 8.47 4.14
N CYS A 143 10.80 8.40 2.90
CA CYS A 143 10.00 9.48 2.26
C CYS A 143 8.67 9.74 2.99
N GLY A 144 8.23 8.82 3.86
CA GLY A 144 7.05 9.01 4.69
C GLY A 144 7.30 9.82 5.97
N GLN A 145 8.57 9.95 6.39
CA GLN A 145 9.06 10.74 7.53
C GLN A 145 8.47 10.42 8.91
N LEU A 146 7.77 9.29 9.09
CA LEU A 146 7.33 8.88 10.42
C LEU A 146 8.48 8.25 11.22
N PRO A 147 8.53 8.50 12.53
CA PRO A 147 9.43 7.77 13.44
C PRO A 147 9.12 6.27 13.42
N LYS A 148 10.17 5.45 13.31
CA LYS A 148 10.04 3.99 13.25
C LYS A 148 9.34 3.41 14.48
N ASN A 149 9.59 3.98 15.67
CA ASN A 149 8.98 3.57 16.93
C ASN A 149 7.46 3.84 16.99
N GLU A 150 6.92 4.73 16.15
CA GLU A 150 5.46 4.93 16.03
C GLU A 150 4.81 3.90 15.11
N VAL A 151 5.50 3.52 14.03
CA VAL A 151 4.95 2.58 13.03
C VAL A 151 5.14 1.12 13.44
N LEU A 152 6.27 0.78 14.07
CA LEU A 152 6.64 -0.59 14.43
C LEU A 152 5.55 -1.31 15.26
N PRO A 153 4.92 -0.68 16.28
CA PRO A 153 3.85 -1.33 17.05
C PRO A 153 2.64 -1.72 16.20
N LEU A 154 2.35 -0.99 15.11
CA LEU A 154 1.24 -1.30 14.21
C LEU A 154 1.56 -2.55 13.39
N VAL A 155 2.67 -2.52 12.65
CA VAL A 155 3.00 -3.59 11.70
C VAL A 155 3.50 -4.87 12.37
N SER A 156 4.01 -4.80 13.61
CA SER A 156 4.43 -6.00 14.37
C SER A 156 3.26 -6.93 14.73
N ARG A 157 2.02 -6.42 14.68
CA ARG A 157 0.80 -7.19 14.94
C ARG A 157 0.40 -8.09 13.76
N LEU A 158 0.99 -7.89 12.59
CA LEU A 158 0.70 -8.70 11.42
C LEU A 158 1.15 -10.16 11.65
N PRO A 159 0.50 -11.13 10.99
CA PRO A 159 0.84 -12.54 11.08
C PRO A 159 2.24 -12.85 10.53
N ASP A 160 2.76 -14.03 10.87
CA ASP A 160 4.11 -14.49 10.50
C ASP A 160 4.29 -14.81 9.01
N ASN A 161 3.19 -14.97 8.27
CA ASN A 161 3.20 -15.03 6.82
C ASN A 161 3.45 -13.66 6.13
N VAL A 162 3.59 -12.58 6.91
CA VAL A 162 4.00 -11.25 6.43
C VAL A 162 5.47 -10.99 6.72
N THR A 163 6.22 -10.62 5.69
CA THR A 163 7.60 -10.10 5.80
C THR A 163 7.63 -8.60 5.55
N ILE A 164 8.06 -7.84 6.55
CA ILE A 164 8.30 -6.40 6.47
C ILE A 164 9.75 -6.15 6.08
N TRP A 165 9.95 -5.44 4.97
CA TRP A 165 11.25 -5.16 4.38
C TRP A 165 11.70 -3.73 4.63
N GLU A 166 12.92 -3.56 5.12
CA GLU A 166 13.55 -2.26 5.32
C GLU A 166 14.82 -2.18 4.48
N LEU A 167 14.91 -1.17 3.61
CA LEU A 167 16.11 -0.90 2.83
C LEU A 167 17.29 -0.48 3.72
#